data_AF-A0A1G3M613-F1
#
_entry.id   AF-A0A1G3M613-F1
#
_cell.length_a   1.000
_cell.length_b   1.000
_cell.length_c   1.000
_cell.angle_alpha   90.00
_cell.angle_beta   90.00
_cell.angle_gamma   90.00
#
_symmetry.space_group_name_H-M   'P 1'
#
loop_
_entity.id
_entity.type
_entity.pdbx_description
1 polymer ?
#
loop_
_entity_poly.entity_id
_entity_poly.type
_entity_poly.pdbx_seq_one_letter_code
_entity_poly.pdbx_strand_id
1 'polypeptide(L)'
;MPPRKHPLIPKNVLEDLYFQQHWSLQRIALSFDVPYSLVRDSFRSAGLSWRSKSEARAGRPWDESTKAKIAASRQGFKDTPEVAARKRTILAKSWGWMKAAGPDDPRVLRIRAGSAAAMRRPEVRDAISKLRVRQIQAGGYYDRGYHDSPKAGRVYFMSGWEKRRWADLDADPEVVRYERSPCAIPYEWDGSTHRYVPDVLIHYNDGSTMLEEIKPEKLLTRFHKGQAQLLAKVQAGQAHATAQGWGWRVFSYN
;
A
#
# COMPACT_ATOMS: atom_id res chain seq x y z
N MET A 1 -36.05 -45.55 15.97
CA MET A 1 -34.82 -46.34 16.25
C MET A 1 -33.88 -45.48 17.08
N PRO A 2 -33.40 -45.95 18.24
CA PRO A 2 -32.36 -45.23 18.97
C PRO A 2 -31.07 -45.17 18.13
N PRO A 3 -30.29 -44.08 18.17
CA PRO A 3 -29.04 -43.99 17.44
C PRO A 3 -28.10 -45.10 17.92
N ARG A 4 -27.59 -45.91 17.00
CA ARG A 4 -26.54 -46.89 17.30
C ARG A 4 -25.34 -46.12 17.84
N LYS A 5 -25.06 -46.25 19.14
CA LYS A 5 -23.83 -45.72 19.73
C LYS A 5 -22.68 -46.58 19.24
N HIS A 6 -22.00 -46.12 18.20
CA HIS A 6 -20.75 -46.72 17.77
C HIS A 6 -19.71 -46.56 18.90
N PRO A 7 -18.89 -47.59 19.18
CA PRO A 7 -17.80 -47.46 20.12
C PRO A 7 -16.76 -46.46 19.61
N LEU A 8 -16.05 -45.79 20.53
CA LEU A 8 -14.94 -44.91 20.17
C LEU A 8 -13.81 -45.71 19.50
N ILE A 9 -13.11 -45.08 18.56
CA ILE A 9 -11.97 -45.70 17.89
C ILE A 9 -10.78 -45.71 18.86
N PRO A 10 -10.11 -46.85 19.09
CA PRO A 10 -8.96 -46.94 20.00
C PRO A 10 -7.82 -45.99 19.62
N LYS A 11 -7.12 -45.45 20.63
CA LYS A 11 -6.03 -44.48 20.46
C LYS A 11 -4.93 -44.96 19.52
N ASN A 12 -4.46 -46.19 19.68
CA ASN A 12 -3.40 -46.77 18.85
C ASN A 12 -3.81 -46.87 17.36
N VAL A 13 -5.08 -47.17 17.09
CA VAL A 13 -5.62 -47.23 15.72
C VAL A 13 -5.69 -45.83 15.11
N LEU A 14 -6.10 -44.83 15.89
CA LEU A 14 -6.08 -43.43 15.46
C LEU A 14 -4.65 -42.96 15.17
N GLU A 15 -3.69 -43.32 16.02
CA GLU A 15 -2.30 -42.91 15.87
C GLU A 15 -1.67 -43.50 14.61
N ASP A 16 -1.88 -44.78 14.36
CA ASP A 16 -1.40 -45.45 13.15
C ASP A 16 -2.02 -44.85 11.89
N LEU A 17 -3.35 -44.84 11.77
CA LEU A 17 -4.01 -44.37 10.56
C LEU A 17 -3.75 -42.89 10.28
N TYR A 18 -3.76 -42.05 11.31
CA TYR A 18 -3.66 -40.60 11.14
C TYR A 18 -2.21 -40.11 11.07
N PHE A 19 -1.34 -40.53 11.99
CA PHE A 19 0.03 -40.03 12.05
C PHE A 19 0.97 -40.83 11.17
N GLN A 20 0.89 -42.17 11.17
CA GLN A 20 1.79 -43.03 10.39
C GLN A 20 1.35 -43.16 8.92
N GLN A 21 0.07 -43.48 8.69
CA GLN A 21 -0.45 -43.67 7.33
C GLN A 21 -0.97 -42.39 6.67
N HIS A 22 -0.97 -41.27 7.40
CA HIS A 22 -1.40 -39.94 6.92
C HIS A 22 -2.83 -39.86 6.38
N TRP A 23 -3.75 -40.69 6.90
CA TRP A 23 -5.16 -40.63 6.52
C TRP A 23 -5.81 -39.33 7.03
N SER A 24 -6.82 -38.84 6.30
CA SER A 24 -7.64 -37.74 6.80
C SER A 24 -8.68 -38.28 7.77
N LEU A 25 -9.16 -37.42 8.68
CA LEU A 25 -10.28 -37.79 9.56
C LEU A 25 -11.51 -38.25 8.76
N GLN A 26 -11.77 -37.69 7.58
CA GLN A 26 -12.84 -38.16 6.68
C GLN A 26 -12.58 -39.57 6.14
N ARG A 27 -11.34 -39.91 5.79
CA ARG A 27 -11.00 -41.25 5.30
C ARG A 27 -11.16 -42.29 6.40
N ILE A 28 -10.75 -41.95 7.64
CA ILE A 28 -10.96 -42.79 8.82
C ILE A 28 -12.48 -42.97 9.06
N ALA A 29 -13.27 -41.90 8.99
CA ALA A 29 -14.73 -42.00 9.14
C ALA A 29 -15.34 -42.97 8.11
N LEU A 30 -14.94 -42.87 6.85
CA LEU A 30 -15.41 -43.75 5.77
C LEU A 30 -14.96 -45.21 5.95
N SER A 31 -13.72 -45.45 6.40
CA SER A 31 -13.21 -46.82 6.54
C SER A 31 -13.87 -47.62 7.66
N PHE A 32 -14.33 -46.93 8.71
CA PHE A 32 -15.03 -47.56 9.84
C PHE A 32 -16.56 -47.49 9.70
N ASP A 33 -17.06 -46.90 8.62
CA ASP A 33 -18.49 -46.61 8.43
C ASP A 33 -19.11 -45.90 9.65
N VAL A 34 -18.42 -44.85 10.12
CA VAL A 34 -18.83 -44.05 11.27
C VAL A 34 -18.97 -42.57 10.92
N PRO A 35 -19.82 -41.82 11.63
CA PRO A 35 -19.91 -40.37 11.44
C PRO A 35 -18.58 -39.66 11.73
N TYR A 36 -18.30 -38.60 10.97
CA TYR A 36 -17.10 -37.77 11.16
C TYR A 36 -16.97 -37.19 12.59
N SER A 37 -18.10 -36.89 13.24
CA SER A 37 -18.15 -36.43 14.63
C SER A 37 -17.54 -37.45 15.60
N LEU A 38 -17.83 -38.74 15.40
CA LEU A 38 -17.31 -39.80 16.27
C LEU A 38 -15.80 -39.93 16.20
N VAL A 39 -15.22 -39.75 15.01
CA VAL A 39 -13.76 -39.72 14.87
C VAL A 39 -13.17 -38.57 15.67
N ARG A 40 -13.79 -37.36 15.63
CA ARG A 40 -13.33 -36.22 16.43
C ARG A 40 -13.44 -36.47 17.93
N ASP A 41 -14.54 -37.09 18.37
CA ASP A 41 -14.74 -37.40 19.78
C ASP A 41 -13.78 -38.49 20.26
N SER A 42 -13.46 -39.46 19.40
CA SER A 42 -12.43 -40.47 19.66
C SER A 42 -11.04 -39.82 19.81
N PHE A 43 -10.69 -38.84 18.96
CA PHE A 43 -9.45 -38.05 19.11
C PHE A 43 -9.41 -37.29 20.44
N ARG A 44 -10.49 -36.59 20.81
CA ARG A 44 -10.58 -35.86 22.08
C ARG A 44 -10.44 -36.78 23.29
N SER A 45 -11.17 -37.89 23.28
CA SER A 45 -11.13 -38.88 24.37
C SER A 45 -9.77 -39.54 24.51
N ALA A 46 -9.02 -39.68 23.41
CA ALA A 46 -7.67 -40.23 23.39
C ALA A 46 -6.57 -39.20 23.74
N GLY A 47 -6.93 -37.94 23.98
CA GLY A 47 -5.99 -36.84 24.22
C GLY A 47 -5.14 -36.48 22.99
N LEU A 48 -5.63 -36.79 21.78
CA LEU A 48 -4.93 -36.55 20.53
C LEU A 48 -5.38 -35.22 19.92
N SER A 49 -4.41 -34.42 19.50
CA SER A 49 -4.66 -33.24 18.67
C SER A 49 -4.70 -33.65 17.20
N TRP A 50 -5.75 -33.27 16.49
CA TRP A 50 -5.75 -33.37 15.03
C TRP A 50 -4.99 -32.17 14.45
N ARG A 51 -4.26 -32.41 13.35
CA ARG A 51 -3.57 -31.37 12.59
C ARG A 51 -4.56 -30.33 12.10
N SER A 52 -4.18 -29.06 12.16
CA SER A 52 -4.91 -27.98 11.48
C SER A 52 -5.02 -28.25 9.98
N LYS A 53 -5.95 -27.58 9.27
CA LYS A 53 -6.05 -27.71 7.80
C LYS A 53 -4.73 -27.43 7.08
N SER A 54 -3.87 -26.58 7.64
CA SER A 54 -2.55 -26.26 7.08
C SER A 54 -1.56 -27.40 7.30
N GLU A 55 -1.50 -27.94 8.52
CA GLU A 55 -0.61 -29.05 8.89
C GLU A 55 -1.02 -30.37 8.25
N ALA A 56 -2.32 -30.60 8.04
CA ALA A 56 -2.82 -31.76 7.30
C ALA A 56 -2.53 -31.66 5.79
N ARG A 57 -2.27 -30.44 5.27
CA ARG A 57 -1.86 -30.19 3.88
C ARG A 57 -0.34 -30.22 3.71
N ALA A 58 0.43 -29.94 4.75
CA ALA A 58 1.88 -30.06 4.74
C ALA A 58 2.26 -31.53 4.49
N GLY A 59 2.82 -31.81 3.31
CA GLY A 59 3.26 -33.16 2.91
C GLY A 59 2.27 -33.96 2.06
N ARG A 60 1.05 -33.46 1.78
CA ARG A 60 0.20 -34.06 0.73
C ARG A 60 0.53 -33.41 -0.62
N PRO A 61 1.07 -34.16 -1.60
CA PRO A 61 1.16 -33.66 -2.96
C PRO A 61 -0.25 -33.27 -3.41
N TRP A 62 -0.40 -32.08 -3.97
CA TRP A 62 -1.63 -31.74 -4.67
C TRP A 62 -1.78 -32.74 -5.83
N ASP A 63 -2.84 -33.54 -5.82
CA ASP A 63 -3.12 -34.41 -6.96
C ASP A 63 -3.37 -33.56 -8.21
N GLU A 64 -3.11 -34.13 -9.40
CA GLU A 64 -3.27 -33.43 -10.67
C GLU A 64 -4.70 -32.90 -10.86
N SER A 65 -5.72 -33.57 -10.33
CA SER A 65 -7.11 -33.08 -10.39
C SER A 65 -7.31 -31.80 -9.60
N THR A 66 -6.65 -31.68 -8.44
CA THR A 66 -6.78 -30.53 -7.55
C THR A 66 -5.93 -29.38 -8.07
N LYS A 67 -4.74 -29.66 -8.64
CA LYS A 67 -3.97 -28.67 -9.41
C LYS A 67 -4.79 -28.13 -10.58
N ALA A 68 -5.45 -29.01 -11.35
CA ALA A 68 -6.30 -28.63 -12.46
C ALA A 68 -7.51 -27.79 -12.02
N LYS A 69 -8.20 -28.15 -10.92
CA LYS A 69 -9.29 -27.35 -10.34
C LYS A 69 -8.82 -25.97 -9.88
N ILE A 70 -7.64 -25.88 -9.27
CA ILE A 70 -7.06 -24.58 -8.86
C ILE A 70 -6.69 -23.75 -10.09
N ALA A 71 -6.06 -24.36 -11.10
CA ALA A 71 -5.72 -23.70 -12.35
C ALA A 71 -6.98 -23.18 -13.08
N ALA A 72 -8.02 -24.00 -13.17
CA ALA A 72 -9.32 -23.64 -13.73
C ALA A 72 -10.01 -22.53 -12.93
N SER A 73 -9.95 -22.56 -11.59
CA SER A 73 -10.50 -21.49 -10.73
C SER A 73 -9.77 -20.15 -10.89
N ARG A 74 -8.50 -20.18 -11.31
CA ARG A 74 -7.67 -19.01 -11.58
C ARG A 74 -7.87 -18.50 -13.02
N GLN A 75 -8.23 -19.37 -13.96
CA GLN A 75 -8.71 -19.02 -15.31
C GLN A 75 -10.09 -18.37 -15.22
N GLY A 76 -10.13 -17.10 -14.80
CA GLY A 76 -11.39 -16.37 -14.62
C GLY A 76 -11.27 -15.16 -13.71
N PHE A 77 -10.21 -15.08 -12.90
CA PHE A 77 -9.81 -13.84 -12.24
C PHE A 77 -9.23 -12.86 -13.26
N LYS A 78 -10.07 -12.38 -14.18
CA LYS A 78 -9.77 -11.21 -14.99
C LYS A 78 -9.92 -10.01 -14.06
N ASP A 79 -8.95 -9.10 -14.07
CA ASP A 79 -9.12 -7.76 -13.49
C ASP A 79 -10.12 -6.98 -14.35
N THR A 80 -11.39 -7.36 -14.25
CA THR A 80 -12.48 -6.58 -14.84
C THR A 80 -12.63 -5.28 -14.05
N PRO A 81 -13.13 -4.21 -14.68
CA PRO A 81 -13.44 -2.97 -13.97
C PRO A 81 -14.32 -3.20 -12.73
N GLU A 82 -15.23 -4.17 -12.80
CA GLU A 82 -16.13 -4.56 -11.71
C GLU A 82 -15.39 -5.25 -10.55
N VAL A 83 -14.49 -6.19 -10.84
CA VAL A 83 -13.63 -6.81 -9.81
C VAL A 83 -12.71 -5.78 -9.18
N ALA A 84 -12.17 -4.85 -9.97
CA ALA A 84 -11.36 -3.74 -9.46
C ALA A 84 -12.18 -2.80 -8.55
N ALA A 85 -13.41 -2.46 -8.94
CA ALA A 85 -14.32 -1.66 -8.11
C ALA A 85 -14.65 -2.37 -6.79
N ARG A 86 -14.98 -3.67 -6.84
CA ARG A 86 -15.25 -4.48 -5.63
C ARG A 86 -14.03 -4.56 -4.72
N LYS A 87 -12.82 -4.74 -5.26
CA LYS A 87 -11.56 -4.69 -4.50
C LYS A 87 -11.41 -3.34 -3.80
N ARG A 88 -11.66 -2.22 -4.49
CA ARG A 88 -11.61 -0.86 -3.90
C ARG A 88 -12.62 -0.72 -2.75
N THR A 89 -13.85 -1.19 -2.91
CA THR A 89 -14.87 -1.14 -1.85
C THR A 89 -14.46 -1.94 -0.61
N ILE A 90 -13.92 -3.14 -0.80
CA ILE A 90 -13.44 -3.98 0.31
C ILE A 90 -12.26 -3.32 1.03
N LEU A 91 -11.31 -2.77 0.26
CA LEU A 91 -10.18 -2.00 0.80
C LEU A 91 -10.65 -0.78 1.58
N ALA A 92 -11.61 -0.01 1.07
CA ALA A 92 -12.17 1.15 1.76
C ALA A 92 -12.82 0.77 3.09
N LYS A 93 -13.61 -0.32 3.12
CA LYS A 93 -14.20 -0.86 4.37
C LYS A 93 -13.13 -1.34 5.35
N SER A 94 -12.08 -1.98 4.84
CA SER A 94 -10.93 -2.43 5.63
C SER A 94 -10.15 -1.25 6.24
N TRP A 95 -9.98 -0.17 5.49
CA TRP A 95 -9.36 1.05 5.99
C TRP A 95 -10.24 1.79 6.98
N GLY A 96 -11.56 1.79 6.79
CA GLY A 96 -12.52 2.40 7.71
C GLY A 96 -12.45 1.83 9.12
N TRP A 97 -12.43 0.49 9.27
CA TRP A 97 -12.34 -0.12 10.60
C TRP A 97 -10.96 0.10 11.24
N MET A 98 -9.87 0.04 10.48
CA MET A 98 -8.52 0.31 11.01
C MET A 98 -8.39 1.73 11.52
N LYS A 99 -9.00 2.70 10.81
CA LYS A 99 -9.03 4.11 11.24
C LYS A 99 -9.86 4.29 12.51
N ALA A 100 -10.99 3.59 12.64
CA ALA A 100 -11.84 3.64 13.83
C ALA A 100 -11.20 2.94 15.04
N ALA A 101 -10.45 1.86 14.83
CA ALA A 101 -9.77 1.12 15.89
C ALA A 101 -8.59 1.90 16.52
N GLY A 102 -7.99 2.82 15.77
CA GLY A 102 -6.86 3.63 16.24
C GLY A 102 -5.49 2.97 16.02
N PRO A 103 -4.40 3.75 16.13
CA PRO A 103 -3.05 3.31 15.76
C PRO A 103 -2.47 2.24 16.70
N ASP A 104 -2.96 2.18 17.94
CA ASP A 104 -2.44 1.31 19.01
C ASP A 104 -3.29 0.04 19.21
N ASP A 105 -4.35 -0.17 18.42
CA ASP A 105 -5.14 -1.40 18.50
C ASP A 105 -4.25 -2.62 18.19
N PRO A 106 -4.27 -3.66 19.04
CA PRO A 106 -3.41 -4.84 18.88
C PRO A 106 -3.52 -5.54 17.51
N ARG A 107 -4.68 -5.46 16.85
CA ARG A 107 -4.89 -6.02 15.50
C ARG A 107 -4.22 -5.16 14.45
N VAL A 108 -4.31 -3.83 14.56
CA VAL A 108 -3.62 -2.88 13.68
C VAL A 108 -2.11 -3.04 13.82
N LEU A 109 -1.60 -3.15 15.04
CA LEU A 109 -0.19 -3.40 15.32
C LEU A 109 0.28 -4.73 14.72
N ARG A 110 -0.51 -5.81 14.83
CA ARG A 110 -0.18 -7.12 14.23
C ARG A 110 -0.11 -7.07 12.71
N ILE A 111 -1.06 -6.38 12.06
CA ILE A 111 -1.06 -6.19 10.60
C ILE A 111 0.17 -5.39 10.16
N ARG A 112 0.52 -4.32 10.88
CA ARG A 112 1.72 -3.51 10.63
C ARG A 112 3.00 -4.31 10.82
N ALA A 113 3.10 -5.09 11.89
CA ALA A 113 4.25 -5.96 12.15
C ALA A 113 4.42 -7.03 11.05
N GLY A 114 3.32 -7.66 10.62
CA GLY A 114 3.33 -8.61 9.50
C GLY A 114 3.76 -7.97 8.18
N SER A 115 3.29 -6.75 7.92
CA SER A 115 3.69 -5.96 6.74
C SER A 115 5.17 -5.59 6.78
N ALA A 116 5.67 -5.16 7.94
CA ALA A 116 7.07 -4.85 8.15
C ALA A 116 7.97 -6.09 7.99
N ALA A 117 7.54 -7.24 8.49
CA ALA A 117 8.24 -8.51 8.31
C ALA A 117 8.26 -8.95 6.83
N ALA A 118 7.15 -8.78 6.10
CA ALA A 118 7.11 -9.03 4.66
C ALA A 118 8.06 -8.10 3.87
N MET A 119 8.14 -6.82 4.24
CA MET A 119 9.05 -5.85 3.62
C MET A 119 10.53 -6.13 3.87
N ARG A 120 10.89 -6.95 4.86
CA ARG A 120 12.28 -7.37 5.10
C ARG A 120 12.73 -8.47 4.14
N ARG A 121 11.80 -9.17 3.48
CA ARG A 121 12.10 -10.26 2.56
C ARG A 121 12.65 -9.71 1.23
N PRO A 122 13.85 -10.14 0.78
CA PRO A 122 14.46 -9.64 -0.45
C PRO A 122 13.56 -9.77 -1.68
N GLU A 123 12.85 -10.89 -1.82
CA GLU A 123 11.97 -11.17 -2.96
C GLU A 123 10.77 -10.21 -3.03
N VAL A 124 10.23 -9.79 -1.87
CA VAL A 124 9.13 -8.82 -1.81
C VAL A 124 9.64 -7.43 -2.18
N ARG A 125 10.83 -7.06 -1.71
CA ARG A 125 11.47 -5.78 -2.07
C ARG A 125 11.78 -5.70 -3.56
N ASP A 126 12.29 -6.78 -4.14
CA ASP A 126 12.59 -6.88 -5.57
C ASP A 126 11.31 -6.79 -6.42
N ALA A 127 10.23 -7.47 -6.03
CA ALA A 127 8.95 -7.36 -6.72
C ALA A 127 8.37 -5.93 -6.68
N ILE A 128 8.45 -5.25 -5.53
CA ILE A 128 8.06 -3.83 -5.40
C ILE A 128 8.94 -2.95 -6.28
N SER A 129 10.25 -3.18 -6.31
CA SER A 129 11.20 -2.46 -7.15
C SER A 129 10.86 -2.61 -8.63
N LYS A 130 10.62 -3.84 -9.11
CA LYS A 130 10.20 -4.12 -10.49
C LYS A 130 8.87 -3.48 -10.84
N LEU A 131 7.89 -3.51 -9.92
CA LEU A 131 6.61 -2.83 -10.12
C LEU A 131 6.78 -1.32 -10.24
N ARG A 132 7.68 -0.75 -9.42
CA ARG A 132 8.04 0.68 -9.47
C ARG A 132 8.74 1.04 -10.78
N VAL A 133 9.68 0.23 -11.26
CA VAL A 133 10.32 0.40 -12.57
C VAL A 133 9.28 0.40 -13.69
N ARG A 134 8.32 -0.55 -13.67
CA ARG A 134 7.22 -0.58 -14.65
C ARG A 134 6.34 0.66 -14.59
N GLN A 135 6.05 1.18 -13.40
CA GLN A 135 5.28 2.42 -13.23
C GLN A 135 6.06 3.63 -13.75
N ILE A 136 7.39 3.69 -13.54
CA ILE A 136 8.26 4.73 -14.12
C ILE A 136 8.24 4.65 -15.64
N GLN A 137 8.42 3.45 -16.20
CA GLN A 137 8.38 3.21 -17.65
C GLN A 137 7.01 3.53 -18.26
N ALA A 138 5.93 3.35 -17.51
CA ALA A 138 4.57 3.73 -17.89
C ALA A 138 4.25 5.21 -17.59
N GLY A 139 5.23 6.03 -17.19
CA GLY A 139 5.07 7.46 -16.88
C GLY A 139 4.29 7.78 -15.59
N GLY A 140 3.92 6.77 -14.81
CA GLY A 140 3.07 6.89 -13.62
C GLY A 140 3.80 7.19 -12.32
N TYR A 141 5.14 7.29 -12.32
CA TYR A 141 5.91 7.51 -11.10
C TYR A 141 7.17 8.34 -11.38
N TYR A 142 7.22 9.55 -10.78
CA TYR A 142 8.24 10.57 -10.98
C TYR A 142 8.51 10.87 -12.46
N ASP A 143 7.52 11.47 -13.14
CA ASP A 143 7.78 12.13 -14.42
C ASP A 143 8.83 13.22 -14.18
N ARG A 144 9.96 13.13 -14.89
CA ARG A 144 11.03 14.13 -14.90
C ARG A 144 11.46 14.34 -16.33
N GLY A 145 11.84 15.56 -16.66
CA GLY A 145 12.20 15.90 -18.03
C GLY A 145 12.21 17.39 -18.24
N TYR A 146 12.09 17.81 -19.49
CA TYR A 146 12.05 19.21 -19.86
C TYR A 146 10.67 19.57 -20.42
N HIS A 147 10.23 20.77 -20.07
CA HIS A 147 9.05 21.43 -20.58
C HIS A 147 9.51 22.65 -21.38
N ASP A 148 9.17 22.72 -22.65
CA ASP A 148 9.48 23.87 -23.51
C ASP A 148 8.35 24.89 -23.37
N SER A 149 8.63 25.99 -22.70
CA SER A 149 7.68 27.05 -22.39
C SER A 149 7.95 28.31 -23.23
N PRO A 150 6.90 28.97 -23.77
CA PRO A 150 7.03 30.29 -24.37
C PRO A 150 7.33 31.40 -23.34
N LYS A 151 7.09 31.16 -22.04
CA LYS A 151 7.22 32.15 -20.95
C LYS A 151 8.45 31.97 -20.07
N ALA A 152 9.06 30.78 -20.09
CA ALA A 152 10.22 30.44 -19.27
C ALA A 152 11.34 29.72 -20.05
N GLY A 153 11.17 29.53 -21.36
CA GLY A 153 12.09 28.75 -22.18
C GLY A 153 12.06 27.27 -21.80
N ARG A 154 13.19 26.58 -21.93
CA ARG A 154 13.29 25.15 -21.62
C ARG A 154 13.51 24.93 -20.12
N VAL A 155 12.46 24.51 -19.41
CA VAL A 155 12.47 24.33 -17.95
C VAL A 155 12.44 22.85 -17.58
N TYR A 156 13.36 22.41 -16.72
CA TYR A 156 13.35 21.03 -16.22
C TYR A 156 12.28 20.85 -15.13
N PHE A 157 11.55 19.74 -15.13
CA PHE A 157 10.62 19.37 -14.06
C PHE A 157 11.10 18.10 -13.34
N MET A 158 10.93 18.05 -12.03
CA MET A 158 11.27 16.93 -11.17
C MET A 158 10.07 16.08 -10.75
N SER A 159 8.87 16.52 -11.11
CA SER A 159 7.63 15.81 -10.83
C SER A 159 6.58 16.05 -11.91
N GLY A 160 5.64 15.12 -12.04
CA GLY A 160 4.46 15.31 -12.90
C GLY A 160 3.58 16.48 -12.47
N TRP A 161 3.66 16.90 -11.20
CA TRP A 161 2.96 18.09 -10.69
C TRP A 161 3.60 19.38 -11.18
N GLU A 162 4.94 19.47 -11.15
CA GLU A 162 5.66 20.58 -11.78
C GLU A 162 5.37 20.64 -13.27
N LYS A 163 5.43 19.51 -13.99
CA LYS A 163 5.09 19.46 -15.43
C LYS A 163 3.70 20.04 -15.72
N ARG A 164 2.69 19.63 -14.94
CA ARG A 164 1.33 20.17 -15.05
C ARG A 164 1.30 21.67 -14.74
N ARG A 165 2.04 22.12 -13.71
CA ARG A 165 2.06 23.53 -13.32
C ARG A 165 2.71 24.40 -14.38
N TRP A 166 3.78 23.95 -15.03
CA TRP A 166 4.38 24.65 -16.16
C TRP A 166 3.39 24.85 -17.31
N ALA A 167 2.63 23.81 -17.65
CA ALA A 167 1.58 23.92 -18.66
C ALA A 167 0.45 24.89 -18.26
N ASP A 168 0.03 24.88 -16.99
CA ASP A 168 -0.98 25.83 -16.49
C ASP A 168 -0.47 27.28 -16.53
N LEU A 169 0.80 27.52 -16.18
CA LEU A 169 1.42 28.85 -16.23
C LEU A 169 1.60 29.36 -17.66
N ASP A 170 1.90 28.48 -18.61
CA ASP A 170 1.95 28.83 -20.02
C ASP A 170 0.57 29.26 -20.56
N ALA A 171 -0.49 28.60 -20.10
CA ALA A 171 -1.86 28.89 -20.51
C ALA A 171 -2.48 30.13 -19.85
N ASP A 172 -1.99 30.54 -18.67
CA ASP A 172 -2.54 31.65 -17.89
C ASP A 172 -2.19 33.01 -18.51
N PRO A 173 -3.15 33.77 -19.09
CA PRO A 173 -2.85 35.03 -19.79
C PRO A 173 -2.28 36.11 -18.87
N GLU A 174 -2.49 36.02 -17.55
CA GLU A 174 -1.98 36.99 -16.60
C GLU A 174 -0.49 36.78 -16.29
N VAL A 175 0.04 35.58 -16.57
CA VAL A 175 1.44 35.24 -16.34
C VAL A 175 2.28 35.72 -17.52
N VAL A 176 3.26 36.58 -17.22
CA VAL A 176 4.23 37.09 -18.20
C VAL A 176 5.42 36.14 -18.33
N ARG A 177 6.00 35.74 -17.20
CA ARG A 177 7.16 34.82 -17.13
C ARG A 177 7.22 34.14 -15.78
N TYR A 178 7.93 33.02 -15.71
CA TYR A 178 8.21 32.34 -14.45
C TYR A 178 9.62 31.74 -14.43
N GLU A 179 10.15 31.57 -13.22
CA GLU A 179 11.50 31.08 -12.96
C GLU A 179 11.43 29.87 -12.03
N ARG A 180 12.01 28.75 -12.45
CA ARG A 180 12.10 27.57 -11.59
C ARG A 180 13.25 27.74 -10.59
N SER A 181 13.02 27.32 -9.35
CA SER A 181 14.06 27.26 -8.31
C SER A 181 14.83 28.59 -8.18
N PRO A 182 14.11 29.70 -7.95
CA PRO A 182 14.63 31.07 -8.11
C PRO A 182 15.73 31.42 -7.11
N CYS A 183 15.70 30.83 -5.92
CA CYS A 183 16.62 31.15 -4.84
C CYS A 183 16.75 30.01 -3.83
N ALA A 184 17.82 30.06 -3.03
CA ALA A 184 17.98 29.23 -1.85
C ALA A 184 17.71 30.06 -0.59
N ILE A 185 16.74 29.64 0.21
CA ILE A 185 16.27 30.30 1.43
C ILE A 185 16.81 29.53 2.65
N PRO A 186 17.56 30.17 3.55
CA PRO A 186 17.97 29.54 4.80
C PRO A 186 16.77 29.35 5.74
N TYR A 187 16.72 28.23 6.46
CA TYR A 187 15.72 27.98 7.50
C TYR A 187 16.27 27.10 8.62
N GLU A 188 15.79 27.30 9.84
CA GLU A 188 16.15 26.48 10.99
C GLU A 188 15.24 25.27 11.09
N TRP A 189 15.83 24.08 11.26
CA TRP A 189 15.11 22.85 11.51
C TRP A 189 15.97 21.88 12.30
N ASP A 190 15.40 21.27 13.35
CA ASP A 190 16.10 20.28 14.19
C ASP A 190 17.45 20.79 14.77
N GLY A 191 17.47 22.07 15.16
CA GLY A 191 18.66 22.73 15.74
C GLY A 191 19.80 23.01 14.74
N SER A 192 19.54 22.89 13.43
CA SER A 192 20.51 23.17 12.38
C SER A 192 19.94 24.09 11.29
N THR A 193 20.82 24.91 10.71
CA THR A 193 20.49 25.71 9.53
C THR A 193 20.49 24.84 8.26
N HIS A 194 19.38 24.86 7.53
CA HIS A 194 19.21 24.20 6.25
C HIS A 194 18.98 25.21 5.13
N ARG A 195 19.06 24.75 3.88
CA ARG A 195 18.67 25.53 2.69
C ARG A 195 17.49 24.87 2.00
N TYR A 196 16.47 25.66 1.73
CA TYR A 196 15.28 25.27 0.98
C TYR A 196 15.24 26.06 -0.33
N VAL A 197 14.88 25.39 -1.42
CA VAL A 197 14.74 26.00 -2.75
C VAL A 197 13.27 25.87 -3.14
N PRO A 198 12.51 26.98 -3.22
CA PRO A 198 11.13 26.97 -3.69
C PRO A 198 11.01 26.48 -5.13
N ASP A 199 9.82 26.02 -5.52
CA ASP A 199 9.63 25.42 -6.84
C ASP A 199 9.59 26.49 -7.96
N VAL A 200 8.87 27.61 -7.77
CA VAL A 200 8.71 28.65 -8.81
C VAL A 200 8.52 30.07 -8.28
N LEU A 201 9.08 31.06 -9.00
CA LEU A 201 8.71 32.49 -8.93
C LEU A 201 7.94 32.89 -10.19
N ILE A 202 6.79 33.54 -10.04
CA ILE A 202 5.90 33.93 -11.16
C ILE A 202 5.76 35.44 -11.18
N HIS A 203 5.85 36.01 -12.38
CA HIS A 203 5.68 37.44 -12.64
C HIS A 203 4.39 37.66 -13.44
N TYR A 204 3.49 38.46 -12.90
CA TYR A 204 2.20 38.77 -13.50
C TYR A 204 2.23 40.09 -14.30
N ASN A 205 1.26 40.26 -15.20
CA ASN A 205 1.12 41.44 -16.05
C ASN A 205 0.75 42.72 -15.26
N ASP A 206 0.17 42.58 -14.07
CA ASP A 206 -0.16 43.67 -13.14
C ASP A 206 1.05 44.16 -12.33
N GLY A 207 2.22 43.56 -12.55
CA GLY A 207 3.47 43.86 -11.86
C GLY A 207 3.65 43.09 -10.54
N SER A 208 2.66 42.31 -10.10
CA SER A 208 2.78 41.48 -8.91
C SER A 208 3.67 40.26 -9.17
N THR A 209 4.30 39.76 -8.09
CA THR A 209 5.17 38.59 -8.12
C THR A 209 4.72 37.58 -7.07
N MET A 210 4.72 36.30 -7.40
CA MET A 210 4.29 35.21 -6.51
C MET A 210 5.36 34.13 -6.41
N LEU A 211 5.76 33.78 -5.19
CA LEU A 211 6.61 32.63 -4.90
C LEU A 211 5.74 31.43 -4.52
N GLU A 212 5.92 30.30 -5.19
CA GLU A 212 5.13 29.09 -4.95
C GLU A 212 5.96 27.86 -4.60
N GLU A 213 5.39 27.03 -3.72
CA GLU A 213 5.82 25.66 -3.46
C GLU A 213 4.75 24.68 -3.97
N ILE A 214 5.12 23.74 -4.83
CA ILE A 214 4.21 22.76 -5.42
C ILE A 214 4.22 21.49 -4.56
N LYS A 215 3.07 21.13 -3.99
CA LYS A 215 2.91 19.90 -3.19
C LYS A 215 1.57 19.20 -3.47
N PRO A 216 1.55 17.86 -3.53
CA PRO A 216 0.28 17.12 -3.58
C PRO A 216 -0.52 17.36 -2.30
N GLU A 217 -1.84 17.56 -2.40
CA GLU A 217 -2.72 17.85 -1.27
C GLU A 217 -2.59 16.78 -0.14
N LYS A 218 -2.43 15.52 -0.52
CA LYS A 218 -2.24 14.39 0.41
C LYS A 218 -1.02 14.56 1.34
N LEU A 219 0.01 15.30 0.90
CA LEU A 219 1.21 15.57 1.69
C LEU A 219 1.07 16.77 2.61
N LEU A 220 0.03 17.58 2.44
CA LEU A 220 -0.32 18.70 3.32
C LEU A 220 -1.10 18.24 4.58
N THR A 221 -1.48 16.96 4.64
CA THR A 221 -2.24 16.41 5.76
C THR A 221 -1.39 16.22 7.01
N ARG A 222 -2.01 16.40 8.18
CA ARG A 222 -1.34 16.38 9.51
C ARG A 222 -0.68 15.07 9.94
N PHE A 223 -0.74 14.05 9.10
CA PHE A 223 -0.29 12.69 9.41
C PHE A 223 0.89 12.25 8.55
N HIS A 224 1.46 13.16 7.74
CA HIS A 224 2.61 12.84 6.90
C HIS A 224 3.94 12.90 7.68
N LYS A 225 4.78 11.88 7.51
CA LYS A 225 6.16 11.86 8.04
C LYS A 225 6.97 12.96 7.34
N GLY A 226 7.30 14.03 8.07
CA GLY A 226 8.00 15.20 7.52
C GLY A 226 7.17 16.50 7.51
N GLN A 227 5.94 16.48 8.03
CA GLN A 227 5.08 17.67 8.06
C GLN A 227 5.71 18.85 8.80
N ALA A 228 6.36 18.60 9.94
CA ALA A 228 6.94 19.69 10.71
C ALA A 228 8.11 20.36 9.97
N GLN A 229 8.93 19.59 9.23
CA GLN A 229 9.95 20.16 8.35
C GLN A 229 9.33 20.93 7.18
N LEU A 230 8.22 20.44 6.61
CA LEU A 230 7.48 21.16 5.59
C LEU A 230 6.95 22.50 6.12
N LEU A 231 6.41 22.54 7.33
CA LEU A 231 5.95 23.78 7.96
C LEU A 231 7.10 24.79 8.11
N ALA A 232 8.28 24.35 8.53
CA ALA A 232 9.45 25.23 8.62
C ALA A 232 9.85 25.81 7.25
N LYS A 233 9.79 25.01 6.18
CA LYS A 233 10.00 25.48 4.80
C LYS A 233 8.94 26.49 4.36
N VAL A 234 7.67 26.22 4.66
CA VAL A 234 6.54 27.10 4.31
C VAL A 234 6.68 28.45 5.02
N GLN A 235 7.04 28.44 6.30
CA GLN A 235 7.29 29.66 7.06
C GLN A 235 8.47 30.46 6.49
N ALA A 236 9.58 29.79 6.17
CA ALA A 236 10.74 30.43 5.57
C ALA A 236 10.43 31.03 4.19
N GLY A 237 9.70 30.30 3.34
CA GLY A 237 9.26 30.77 2.03
C GLY A 237 8.34 31.99 2.15
N GLN A 238 7.36 31.96 3.05
CA GLN A 238 6.47 33.09 3.31
C GLN A 238 7.22 34.32 3.81
N ALA A 239 8.12 34.15 4.76
CA ALA A 239 8.92 35.25 5.30
C ALA A 239 9.81 35.87 4.22
N HIS A 240 10.45 35.04 3.39
CA HIS A 240 11.27 35.51 2.27
C HIS A 240 10.46 36.27 1.23
N ALA A 241 9.32 35.72 0.78
CA ALA A 241 8.43 36.38 -0.17
C ALA A 241 7.96 37.74 0.37
N THR A 242 7.53 37.79 1.63
CA THR A 242 7.09 39.03 2.29
C THR A 242 8.20 40.08 2.32
N ALA A 243 9.43 39.69 2.67
CA ALA A 243 10.57 40.61 2.71
C ALA A 243 10.91 41.22 1.33
N GLN A 244 10.55 40.54 0.24
CA GLN A 244 10.74 41.00 -1.14
C GLN A 244 9.50 41.72 -1.72
N GLY A 245 8.42 41.83 -0.95
CA GLY A 245 7.14 42.38 -1.44
C GLY A 245 6.37 41.43 -2.38
N TRP A 246 6.66 40.12 -2.34
CA TRP A 246 6.02 39.11 -3.17
C TRP A 246 4.87 38.42 -2.43
N GLY A 247 3.90 37.89 -3.19
CA GLY A 247 2.93 36.92 -2.69
C GLY A 247 3.57 35.56 -2.40
N TRP A 248 2.92 34.78 -1.54
CA TRP A 248 3.33 33.41 -1.21
C TRP A 248 2.16 32.44 -1.27
N ARG A 249 2.36 31.26 -1.87
CA ARG A 249 1.39 30.15 -1.74
C ARG A 249 2.03 28.76 -1.83
N VAL A 250 1.39 27.80 -1.16
CA VAL A 250 1.61 26.38 -1.43
C VAL A 250 0.54 25.93 -2.43
N PHE A 251 0.96 25.57 -3.64
CA PHE A 251 0.06 25.15 -4.70
C PHE A 251 -0.14 23.63 -4.68
N SER A 252 -1.39 23.19 -4.75
CA SER A 252 -1.75 21.78 -4.80
C SER A 252 -2.87 21.51 -5.81
N TYR A 253 -2.83 20.33 -6.42
CA TYR A 253 -3.92 19.78 -7.20
C TYR A 253 -4.73 18.78 -6.37
N ASN A 254 -6.05 18.79 -6.56
CA ASN A 254 -6.99 17.82 -6.00
C ASN A 254 -6.99 16.49 -6.79
#